data_AF-A0AB73IQD4-F1
#
_entry.id   AF-A0AB73IQD4-F1
#
_cell.length_a   1.000
_cell.length_b   1.000
_cell.length_c   1.000
_cell.angle_alpha   90.00
_cell.angle_beta   90.00
_cell.angle_gamma   90.00
#
_symmetry.space_group_name_H-M   'P 1'
#
loop_
_entity.id
_entity.type
_entity.pdbx_description
1 polymer ?
#
loop_
_entity_poly.entity_id
_entity_poly.type
_entity_poly.pdbx_seq_one_letter_code
_entity_poly.pdbx_strand_id
1 'polypeptide(L)'
;MATFFETVTAAIRDFEENGFDSVERLQYWTDLIRRAAAESLTPESVLNEQLTRALGSIYKRMVDDGQILKKHPGVPRFTIDRLKPRLRGELDRRMMVSRSLIKLNREAMVEKTTQRFAGWASSIPAGGSRAVETKDVKDNIRKALTSLSFEERRCVIDQSAKFVSSLNDIIATDGGAIAARWHSQFRRAGYNFRPDHKERDGRVYAIRGNWAVEKGLMKVGPAGYTDQITQPAEEVYCSCTYVYLYNLRDLPDEMITQKGKDELAAVRAKIAAMRA
;
A
#
# COMPACT_ATOMS: atom_id res chain seq x y z
N MET A 1 -22.22 -12.47 -28.12
CA MET A 1 -20.91 -13.06 -27.77
C MET A 1 -21.11 -14.02 -26.62
N ALA A 2 -20.44 -15.17 -26.63
CA ALA A 2 -20.43 -16.08 -25.50
C ALA A 2 -19.71 -15.41 -24.31
N THR A 3 -20.22 -15.61 -23.10
CA THR A 3 -19.58 -15.15 -21.87
C THR A 3 -18.23 -15.85 -21.66
N PHE A 4 -17.39 -15.31 -20.79
CA PHE A 4 -16.15 -15.97 -20.35
C PHE A 4 -16.41 -17.40 -19.85
N PHE A 5 -17.46 -17.61 -19.06
CA PHE A 5 -17.81 -18.91 -18.49
C PHE A 5 -18.20 -19.93 -19.58
N GLU A 6 -19.00 -19.50 -20.55
CA GLU A 6 -19.39 -20.32 -21.69
C GLU A 6 -18.18 -20.65 -22.57
N THR A 7 -17.31 -19.68 -22.82
CA THR A 7 -16.08 -19.85 -23.63
C THR A 7 -15.14 -20.88 -23.00
N VAL A 8 -14.85 -20.78 -21.69
CA VAL A 8 -14.04 -21.78 -20.97
C VAL A 8 -14.71 -23.15 -20.98
N THR A 9 -16.05 -23.20 -20.88
CA THR A 9 -16.78 -24.48 -20.87
C THR A 9 -16.71 -25.16 -22.24
N ALA A 10 -16.86 -24.40 -23.32
CA ALA A 10 -16.76 -24.91 -24.68
C ALA A 10 -15.33 -25.40 -24.98
N ALA A 11 -14.31 -24.63 -24.59
CA ALA A 11 -12.91 -25.03 -24.75
C ALA A 11 -12.58 -26.32 -24.01
N ILE A 12 -13.07 -26.48 -22.77
CA ILE A 12 -12.85 -27.72 -22.00
C ILE A 12 -13.51 -28.92 -22.69
N ARG A 13 -14.76 -28.78 -23.17
CA ARG A 13 -15.44 -29.86 -23.88
C ARG A 13 -14.72 -30.29 -25.15
N ASP A 14 -14.21 -29.32 -25.92
CA ASP A 14 -13.44 -29.59 -27.14
C ASP A 14 -12.20 -30.46 -26.86
N PHE A 15 -11.44 -30.15 -25.81
CA PHE A 15 -10.27 -30.94 -25.42
C PHE A 15 -10.62 -32.24 -24.69
N GLU A 16 -11.75 -32.31 -23.96
CA GLU A 16 -12.24 -33.57 -23.38
C GLU A 16 -12.64 -34.60 -24.44
N GLU A 17 -13.22 -34.14 -25.56
CA GLU A 17 -13.69 -34.99 -26.66
C GLU A 17 -12.58 -35.35 -27.63
N ASN A 18 -11.70 -34.40 -27.96
CA ASN A 18 -10.72 -34.58 -29.04
C ASN A 18 -9.27 -34.72 -28.54
N GLY A 19 -8.99 -34.31 -27.31
CA GLY A 19 -7.64 -34.29 -26.75
C GLY A 19 -6.77 -33.16 -27.28
N PHE A 20 -5.47 -33.19 -26.99
CA PHE A 20 -4.50 -32.29 -27.63
C PHE A 20 -3.83 -32.98 -28.83
N ASP A 21 -4.07 -32.42 -30.02
CA ASP A 21 -3.52 -32.90 -31.30
C ASP A 21 -2.92 -31.77 -32.16
N SER A 22 -3.18 -30.50 -31.82
CA SER A 22 -2.81 -29.32 -32.62
C SER A 22 -2.51 -28.11 -31.73
N VAL A 23 -1.37 -27.48 -32.02
CA VAL A 23 -0.94 -26.24 -31.38
C VAL A 23 -1.84 -25.07 -31.83
N GLU A 24 -2.29 -25.08 -33.06
CA GLU A 24 -3.17 -24.07 -33.65
C GLU A 24 -4.55 -24.07 -32.96
N ARG A 25 -5.13 -25.26 -32.71
CA ARG A 25 -6.39 -25.39 -31.95
C ARG A 25 -6.24 -24.87 -30.52
N LEU A 26 -5.11 -25.17 -29.88
CA LEU A 26 -4.79 -24.67 -28.55
C LEU A 26 -4.66 -23.13 -28.53
N GLN A 27 -3.95 -22.55 -29.50
CA GLN A 27 -3.79 -21.10 -29.62
C GLN A 27 -5.13 -20.40 -29.87
N TYR A 28 -5.97 -20.96 -30.76
CA TYR A 28 -7.31 -20.45 -31.03
C TYR A 28 -8.16 -20.34 -29.75
N TRP A 29 -8.26 -21.42 -28.98
CA TRP A 29 -9.01 -21.40 -27.72
C TRP A 29 -8.38 -20.47 -26.67
N THR A 30 -7.05 -20.42 -26.62
CA THR A 30 -6.33 -19.51 -25.71
C THR A 30 -6.66 -18.05 -26.02
N ASP A 31 -6.67 -17.65 -27.29
CA ASP A 31 -7.01 -16.28 -27.71
C ASP A 31 -8.48 -15.94 -27.47
N LEU A 32 -9.39 -16.88 -27.72
CA LEU A 32 -10.80 -16.69 -27.38
C LEU A 32 -11.01 -16.50 -25.87
N ILE A 33 -10.38 -17.33 -25.05
CA ILE A 33 -10.45 -17.22 -23.59
C ILE A 33 -9.85 -15.88 -23.13
N ARG A 34 -8.71 -15.46 -23.71
CA ARG A 34 -8.08 -14.17 -23.41
C ARG A 34 -9.01 -12.99 -23.69
N ARG A 35 -9.66 -12.97 -24.86
CA ARG A 35 -10.61 -11.90 -25.24
C ARG A 35 -11.83 -11.92 -24.33
N ALA A 36 -12.46 -13.08 -24.14
CA ALA A 36 -13.64 -13.21 -23.28
C ALA A 36 -13.33 -12.84 -21.81
N ALA A 37 -12.14 -13.18 -21.32
CA ALA A 37 -11.67 -12.77 -20.01
C ALA A 37 -11.55 -11.25 -19.91
N ALA A 38 -10.86 -10.61 -20.86
CA ALA A 38 -10.68 -9.16 -20.89
C ALA A 38 -12.02 -8.40 -20.96
N GLU A 39 -12.96 -8.87 -21.78
CA GLU A 39 -14.31 -8.30 -21.92
C GLU A 39 -15.17 -8.48 -20.66
N SER A 40 -14.93 -9.54 -19.88
CA SER A 40 -15.67 -9.79 -18.63
C SER A 40 -15.23 -8.90 -17.46
N LEU A 41 -14.12 -8.18 -17.60
CA LEU A 41 -13.59 -7.34 -16.54
C LEU A 41 -14.41 -6.06 -16.36
N THR A 42 -14.49 -5.57 -15.12
CA THR A 42 -15.05 -4.23 -14.85
C THR A 42 -14.31 -3.16 -15.65
N PRO A 43 -14.99 -2.21 -16.32
CA PRO A 43 -14.31 -1.18 -17.10
C PRO A 43 -13.31 -0.37 -16.28
N GLU A 44 -12.16 -0.03 -16.87
CA GLU A 44 -11.12 0.74 -16.18
C GLU A 44 -11.63 2.11 -15.70
N SER A 45 -12.55 2.74 -16.42
CA SER A 45 -13.17 4.00 -16.02
C SER A 45 -13.84 3.92 -14.66
N VAL A 46 -14.57 2.83 -14.38
CA VAL A 46 -15.27 2.59 -13.11
C VAL A 46 -14.27 2.42 -11.97
N LEU A 47 -13.20 1.65 -12.20
CA LEU A 47 -12.15 1.45 -11.19
C LEU A 47 -11.36 2.73 -10.92
N ASN A 48 -11.04 3.47 -11.97
CA ASN A 48 -10.38 4.76 -11.88
C ASN A 48 -11.22 5.76 -11.09
N GLU A 49 -12.54 5.76 -11.27
CA GLU A 49 -13.45 6.57 -10.48
C GLU A 49 -13.47 6.16 -9.01
N GLN A 50 -13.58 4.86 -8.72
CA GLN A 50 -13.54 4.34 -7.34
C GLN A 50 -12.24 4.72 -6.62
N LEU A 51 -11.10 4.57 -7.30
CA LEU A 51 -9.79 4.97 -6.79
C LEU A 51 -9.71 6.48 -6.55
N THR A 52 -10.21 7.28 -7.50
CA THR A 52 -10.24 8.74 -7.39
C THR A 52 -11.08 9.17 -6.18
N ARG A 53 -12.25 8.55 -5.98
CA ARG A 53 -13.11 8.78 -4.81
C ARG A 53 -12.40 8.36 -3.52
N ALA A 54 -11.74 7.18 -3.49
CA ALA A 54 -11.07 6.67 -2.30
C ALA A 54 -9.92 7.59 -1.86
N LEU A 55 -8.93 7.84 -2.71
CA LEU A 55 -7.78 8.68 -2.36
C LEU A 55 -8.18 10.16 -2.21
N GLY A 56 -9.11 10.65 -3.03
CA GLY A 56 -9.66 12.00 -2.92
C GLY A 56 -10.38 12.22 -1.58
N SER A 57 -11.15 11.24 -1.10
CA SER A 57 -11.80 11.33 0.21
C SER A 57 -10.79 11.36 1.36
N ILE A 58 -9.67 10.62 1.24
CA ILE A 58 -8.59 10.66 2.22
C ILE A 58 -7.94 12.03 2.23
N TYR A 59 -7.62 12.59 1.06
CA TYR A 59 -7.03 13.92 0.95
C TYR A 59 -7.95 14.98 1.56
N LYS A 60 -9.22 15.00 1.16
CA LYS A 60 -10.21 15.93 1.69
C LYS A 60 -10.27 15.85 3.21
N ARG A 61 -10.45 14.65 3.74
CA ARG A 61 -10.58 14.43 5.19
C ARG A 61 -9.32 14.82 5.96
N MET A 62 -8.14 14.46 5.45
CA MET A 62 -6.88 14.70 6.15
C MET A 62 -6.40 16.14 6.00
N VAL A 63 -6.39 16.65 4.78
CA VAL A 63 -5.79 17.95 4.44
C VAL A 63 -6.82 19.06 4.50
N ASP A 64 -7.92 18.97 3.76
CA ASP A 64 -8.90 20.06 3.66
C ASP A 64 -9.65 20.25 4.98
N ASP A 65 -10.21 19.16 5.51
CA ASP A 65 -10.97 19.15 6.77
C ASP A 65 -10.04 19.14 8.01
N GLY A 66 -8.71 19.14 7.79
CA GLY A 66 -7.72 19.40 8.83
C GLY A 66 -7.45 18.27 9.83
N GLN A 67 -7.96 17.05 9.61
CA GLN A 67 -7.69 15.93 10.54
C GLN A 67 -6.20 15.62 10.72
N ILE A 68 -5.37 15.94 9.72
CA ILE A 68 -3.93 15.70 9.78
C ILE A 68 -3.25 16.52 10.89
N LEU A 69 -3.79 17.68 11.28
CA LEU A 69 -3.24 18.49 12.38
C LEU A 69 -3.24 17.73 13.71
N LYS A 70 -4.21 16.84 13.93
CA LYS A 70 -4.27 16.00 15.13
C LYS A 70 -3.07 15.04 15.23
N LYS A 71 -2.44 14.72 14.09
CA LYS A 71 -1.26 13.86 14.01
C LYS A 71 0.06 14.63 14.11
N HIS A 72 0.01 15.95 13.96
CA HIS A 72 1.16 16.84 13.95
C HIS A 72 0.97 18.00 14.95
N PRO A 73 0.93 17.70 16.26
CA PRO A 73 0.73 18.72 17.27
C PRO A 73 1.86 19.75 17.22
N GLY A 74 1.51 21.04 17.17
CA GLY A 74 2.46 22.15 17.08
C GLY A 74 2.75 22.62 15.66
N VAL A 75 2.33 21.90 14.62
CA VAL A 75 2.39 22.40 13.24
C VAL A 75 1.21 23.34 12.99
N PRO A 76 1.44 24.62 12.64
CA PRO A 76 0.35 25.56 12.43
C PRO A 76 -0.40 25.25 11.12
N ARG A 77 -1.70 25.57 11.08
CA ARG A 77 -2.54 25.39 9.89
C ARG A 77 -1.95 26.06 8.64
N PHE A 78 -1.36 27.23 8.82
CA PHE A 78 -0.66 27.96 7.76
C PHE A 78 0.44 27.13 7.08
N THR A 79 1.22 26.34 7.84
CA THR A 79 2.22 25.45 7.26
C THR A 79 1.55 24.39 6.38
N ILE A 80 0.45 23.80 6.82
CA ILE A 80 -0.31 22.83 6.01
C ILE A 80 -0.84 23.47 4.72
N ASP A 81 -1.40 24.68 4.81
CA ASP A 81 -1.92 25.39 3.65
C ASP A 81 -0.83 25.71 2.63
N ARG A 82 0.37 26.08 3.08
CA ARG A 82 1.55 26.25 2.22
C ARG A 82 1.99 24.93 1.55
N LEU A 83 1.80 23.80 2.22
CA LEU A 83 2.18 22.47 1.70
C LEU A 83 1.12 21.85 0.80
N LYS A 84 -0.10 22.40 0.71
CA LYS A 84 -1.19 21.87 -0.13
C LYS A 84 -0.77 21.54 -1.56
N PRO A 85 0.00 22.39 -2.29
CA PRO A 85 0.46 22.03 -3.64
C PRO A 85 1.27 20.73 -3.67
N ARG A 86 2.17 20.53 -2.71
CA ARG A 86 3.01 19.32 -2.60
C ARG A 86 2.19 18.09 -2.18
N LEU A 87 1.27 18.27 -1.23
CA LEU A 87 0.34 17.22 -0.79
C LEU A 87 -0.60 16.79 -1.94
N ARG A 88 -1.03 17.74 -2.78
CA ARG A 88 -1.82 17.48 -3.98
C ARG A 88 -1.00 16.74 -5.03
N GLY A 89 0.25 17.14 -5.25
CA GLY A 89 1.17 16.41 -6.12
C GLY A 89 1.35 14.95 -5.70
N GLU A 90 1.42 14.68 -4.39
CA GLU A 90 1.48 13.31 -3.87
C GLU A 90 0.17 12.54 -4.11
N LEU A 91 -0.99 13.18 -3.99
CA LEU A 91 -2.27 12.56 -4.36
C LEU A 91 -2.28 12.14 -5.84
N ASP A 92 -1.90 13.05 -6.73
CA ASP A 92 -1.91 12.80 -8.17
C ASP A 92 -0.90 11.71 -8.55
N ARG A 93 0.30 11.71 -7.93
CA ARG A 93 1.30 10.63 -8.06
C ARG A 93 0.72 9.28 -7.64
N ARG A 94 0.06 9.21 -6.48
CA ARG A 94 -0.51 7.96 -5.95
C ARG A 94 -1.67 7.46 -6.81
N MET A 95 -2.51 8.35 -7.33
CA MET A 95 -3.53 7.98 -8.29
C MET A 95 -2.90 7.35 -9.54
N MET A 96 -1.89 7.99 -10.13
CA MET A 96 -1.21 7.48 -11.33
C MET A 96 -0.60 6.09 -11.10
N VAL A 97 0.18 5.91 -10.02
CA VAL A 97 0.79 4.60 -9.69
C VAL A 97 -0.27 3.53 -9.46
N SER A 98 -1.34 3.85 -8.73
CA SER A 98 -2.41 2.89 -8.44
C SER A 98 -3.13 2.42 -9.71
N ARG A 99 -3.37 3.31 -10.67
CA ARG A 99 -3.97 2.96 -11.97
C ARG A 99 -3.07 2.01 -12.75
N SER A 100 -1.77 2.28 -12.81
CA SER A 100 -0.80 1.39 -13.45
C SER A 100 -0.77 0.00 -12.80
N LEU A 101 -0.81 -0.08 -11.46
CA LEU A 101 -0.84 -1.36 -10.75
C LEU A 101 -2.13 -2.15 -10.99
N ILE A 102 -3.28 -1.49 -11.03
CA ILE A 102 -4.56 -2.13 -11.36
C ILE A 102 -4.49 -2.75 -12.77
N LYS A 103 -3.98 -1.99 -13.75
CA LYS A 103 -3.80 -2.48 -15.12
C LYS A 103 -2.90 -3.72 -15.17
N LEU A 104 -1.72 -3.64 -14.54
CA LEU A 104 -0.78 -4.76 -14.48
C LEU A 104 -1.38 -6.01 -13.81
N ASN A 105 -2.12 -5.84 -12.71
CA ASN A 105 -2.76 -6.96 -12.03
C ASN A 105 -3.82 -7.63 -12.92
N ARG A 106 -4.58 -6.84 -13.70
CA ARG A 106 -5.59 -7.36 -14.63
C ARG A 106 -4.96 -8.16 -15.76
N GLU A 107 -3.92 -7.60 -16.38
CA GLU A 107 -3.15 -8.29 -17.42
C GLU A 107 -2.56 -9.61 -16.89
N ALA A 108 -1.95 -9.57 -15.71
CA ALA A 108 -1.39 -10.76 -15.06
C ALA A 108 -2.45 -11.82 -14.76
N MET A 109 -3.66 -11.44 -14.35
CA MET A 109 -4.73 -12.41 -14.05
C MET A 109 -5.32 -13.03 -15.32
N VAL A 110 -5.49 -12.24 -16.38
CA VAL A 110 -5.91 -12.78 -17.70
C VAL A 110 -4.88 -13.78 -18.20
N GLU A 111 -3.58 -13.43 -18.15
CA GLU A 111 -2.52 -14.30 -18.63
C GLU A 111 -2.35 -15.56 -17.76
N LYS A 112 -2.56 -15.44 -16.45
CA LYS A 112 -2.56 -16.62 -15.56
C LYS A 112 -3.72 -17.57 -15.86
N THR A 113 -4.88 -17.04 -16.26
CA THR A 113 -6.02 -17.86 -16.68
C THR A 113 -5.71 -18.60 -17.99
N THR A 114 -5.15 -17.92 -19.00
CA THR A 114 -4.77 -18.54 -20.27
C THR A 114 -3.67 -19.58 -20.09
N GLN A 115 -2.67 -19.29 -19.27
CA GLN A 115 -1.60 -20.24 -18.93
C GLN A 115 -2.13 -21.52 -18.27
N ARG A 116 -3.07 -21.39 -17.32
CA ARG A 116 -3.70 -22.55 -16.65
C ARG A 116 -4.50 -23.40 -17.62
N PHE A 117 -5.27 -22.76 -18.51
CA PHE A 117 -5.99 -23.47 -19.56
C PHE A 117 -5.02 -24.19 -20.48
N ALA A 118 -4.00 -23.52 -21.00
CA ALA A 118 -3.05 -24.09 -21.93
C ALA A 118 -2.29 -25.29 -21.33
N GLY A 119 -1.83 -25.15 -20.08
CA GLY A 119 -1.18 -26.24 -19.34
C GLY A 119 -2.09 -27.45 -19.15
N TRP A 120 -3.35 -27.25 -18.80
CA TRP A 120 -4.33 -28.34 -18.70
C TRP A 120 -4.63 -28.97 -20.07
N ALA A 121 -4.98 -28.17 -21.07
CA ALA A 121 -5.38 -28.65 -22.39
C ALA A 121 -4.26 -29.47 -23.05
N SER A 122 -3.00 -29.00 -22.96
CA SER A 122 -1.83 -29.71 -23.50
C SER A 122 -1.51 -31.03 -22.80
N SER A 123 -2.11 -31.30 -21.62
CA SER A 123 -1.93 -32.55 -20.88
C SER A 123 -2.93 -33.65 -21.28
N ILE A 124 -3.98 -33.31 -22.06
CA ILE A 124 -4.99 -34.28 -22.45
C ILE A 124 -4.49 -35.08 -23.66
N PRO A 125 -4.43 -36.43 -23.58
CA PRO A 125 -3.97 -37.25 -24.70
C PRO A 125 -4.88 -37.09 -25.91
N ALA A 126 -4.33 -37.28 -27.11
CA ALA A 126 -5.11 -37.30 -28.35
C ALA A 126 -6.26 -38.32 -28.26
N GLY A 127 -7.45 -37.95 -28.75
CA GLY A 127 -8.68 -38.73 -28.57
C GLY A 127 -9.43 -38.44 -27.28
N GLY A 128 -8.97 -37.48 -26.48
CA GLY A 128 -9.67 -36.96 -25.32
C GLY A 128 -9.43 -37.75 -24.03
N SER A 129 -9.93 -37.20 -22.93
CA SER A 129 -9.91 -37.88 -21.63
C SER A 129 -10.98 -37.29 -20.72
N ARG A 130 -11.67 -38.17 -19.99
CA ARG A 130 -12.60 -37.83 -18.90
C ARG A 130 -12.07 -38.25 -17.53
N ALA A 131 -10.77 -38.51 -17.42
CA ALA A 131 -10.15 -38.98 -16.19
C ALA A 131 -10.14 -37.92 -15.06
N VAL A 132 -10.28 -36.63 -15.41
CA VAL A 132 -10.35 -35.52 -14.46
C VAL A 132 -11.74 -34.91 -14.48
N GLU A 133 -12.26 -34.59 -13.30
CA GLU A 133 -13.55 -33.91 -13.15
C GLU A 133 -13.53 -32.52 -13.79
N THR A 134 -14.40 -32.33 -14.80
CA THR A 134 -14.56 -31.06 -15.54
C THR A 134 -14.78 -29.85 -14.62
N LYS A 135 -15.44 -30.08 -13.48
CA LYS A 135 -15.70 -29.04 -12.48
C LYS A 135 -14.41 -28.49 -11.88
N ASP A 136 -13.49 -29.37 -11.49
CA ASP A 136 -12.23 -28.98 -10.86
C ASP A 136 -11.32 -28.24 -11.85
N VAL A 137 -11.33 -28.65 -13.12
CA VAL A 137 -10.63 -27.96 -14.20
C VAL A 137 -11.17 -26.53 -14.37
N LYS A 138 -12.49 -26.38 -14.47
CA LYS A 138 -13.16 -25.07 -14.58
C LYS A 138 -12.79 -24.17 -13.41
N ASP A 139 -12.87 -24.68 -12.19
CA ASP A 139 -12.59 -23.90 -10.98
C ASP A 139 -11.13 -23.43 -10.96
N ASN A 140 -10.18 -24.29 -11.32
CA ASN A 140 -8.76 -23.93 -11.37
C ASN A 140 -8.45 -22.86 -12.44
N ILE A 141 -8.99 -23.01 -13.65
CA ILE A 141 -8.77 -22.05 -14.75
C ILE A 141 -9.35 -20.67 -14.39
N ARG A 142 -10.55 -20.64 -13.80
CA ARG A 142 -11.28 -19.40 -13.47
C ARG A 142 -10.77 -18.70 -12.21
N LYS A 143 -10.11 -19.44 -11.31
CA LYS A 143 -9.67 -18.95 -9.98
C LYS A 143 -8.85 -17.66 -10.01
N ALA A 144 -8.06 -17.41 -11.06
CA ALA A 144 -7.30 -16.16 -11.17
C ALA A 144 -8.23 -14.95 -11.38
N LEU A 145 -9.12 -15.01 -12.36
CA LEU A 145 -10.08 -13.94 -12.64
C LEU A 145 -11.07 -13.72 -11.51
N THR A 146 -11.57 -14.78 -10.86
CA THR A 146 -12.48 -14.61 -9.72
C THR A 146 -11.81 -13.94 -8.51
N SER A 147 -10.48 -14.05 -8.38
CA SER A 147 -9.71 -13.38 -7.33
C SER A 147 -9.40 -11.90 -7.62
N LEU A 148 -9.64 -11.41 -8.84
CA LEU A 148 -9.22 -10.07 -9.26
C LEU A 148 -9.84 -8.95 -8.40
N SER A 149 -11.13 -9.06 -8.07
CA SER A 149 -11.81 -8.06 -7.21
C SER A 149 -11.20 -7.97 -5.81
N PHE A 150 -10.60 -9.06 -5.31
CA PHE A 150 -9.87 -9.05 -4.06
C PHE A 150 -8.53 -8.31 -4.22
N GLU A 151 -7.78 -8.61 -5.28
CA GLU A 151 -6.50 -7.94 -5.57
C GLU A 151 -6.66 -6.43 -5.83
N GLU A 152 -7.70 -6.03 -6.55
CA GLU A 152 -8.03 -4.62 -6.80
C GLU A 152 -8.32 -3.89 -5.48
N ARG A 153 -9.13 -4.48 -4.59
CA ARG A 153 -9.38 -3.93 -3.24
C ARG A 153 -8.09 -3.85 -2.41
N ARG A 154 -7.24 -4.89 -2.49
CA ARG A 154 -5.94 -4.92 -1.79
C ARG A 154 -5.01 -3.81 -2.27
N CYS A 155 -4.98 -3.55 -3.58
CA CYS A 155 -4.24 -2.44 -4.17
C CYS A 155 -4.71 -1.10 -3.60
N VAL A 156 -6.02 -0.85 -3.56
CA VAL A 156 -6.57 0.41 -3.01
C VAL A 156 -6.20 0.58 -1.53
N ILE A 157 -6.28 -0.48 -0.72
CA ILE A 157 -5.92 -0.45 0.70
C ILE A 157 -4.43 -0.13 0.89
N ASP A 158 -3.55 -0.81 0.15
CA ASP A 158 -2.10 -0.62 0.20
C ASP A 158 -1.70 0.81 -0.21
N GLN A 159 -2.25 1.29 -1.32
CA GLN A 159 -1.98 2.62 -1.83
C GLN A 159 -2.55 3.72 -0.92
N SER A 160 -3.68 3.47 -0.26
CA SER A 160 -4.22 4.37 0.77
C SER A 160 -3.29 4.47 1.97
N ALA A 161 -2.72 3.35 2.46
CA ALA A 161 -1.77 3.37 3.57
C ALA A 161 -0.49 4.14 3.20
N LYS A 162 0.05 3.88 2.01
CA LYS A 162 1.21 4.60 1.45
C LYS A 162 0.95 6.09 1.34
N PHE A 163 -0.19 6.47 0.79
CA PHE A 163 -0.57 7.86 0.64
C PHE A 163 -0.66 8.57 1.99
N VAL A 164 -1.35 7.98 2.96
CA VAL A 164 -1.42 8.53 4.33
C VAL A 164 -0.02 8.69 4.92
N SER A 165 0.84 7.68 4.80
CA SER A 165 2.23 7.76 5.31
C SER A 165 2.99 8.93 4.69
N SER A 166 2.96 9.06 3.36
CA SER A 166 3.61 10.15 2.63
C SER A 166 3.06 11.53 2.98
N LEU A 167 1.75 11.68 3.20
CA LEU A 167 1.19 12.95 3.68
C LEU A 167 1.78 13.35 5.04
N ASN A 168 1.89 12.40 5.97
CA ASN A 168 2.43 12.70 7.30
C ASN A 168 3.93 12.99 7.22
N ASP A 169 4.69 12.27 6.39
CA ASP A 169 6.13 12.52 6.18
C ASP A 169 6.42 13.91 5.61
N ILE A 170 5.67 14.30 4.56
CA ILE A 170 5.73 15.63 3.96
C ILE A 170 5.52 16.75 4.99
N ILE A 171 4.55 16.57 5.90
CA ILE A 171 4.23 17.56 6.93
C ILE A 171 5.22 17.50 8.07
N ALA A 172 5.71 16.31 8.43
CA ALA A 172 6.68 16.15 9.50
C ALA A 172 7.98 16.86 9.19
N THR A 173 8.52 16.62 8.00
CA THR A 173 9.79 17.20 7.54
C THR A 173 9.71 18.72 7.52
N ASP A 174 8.70 19.30 6.85
CA ASP A 174 8.56 20.77 6.73
C ASP A 174 8.00 21.43 8.00
N GLY A 175 7.36 20.65 8.87
CA GLY A 175 6.88 21.08 10.18
C GLY A 175 7.96 21.09 11.27
N GLY A 176 9.18 20.64 10.96
CA GLY A 176 10.31 20.63 11.89
C GLY A 176 10.27 19.49 12.91
N ALA A 177 9.73 18.33 12.53
CA ALA A 177 9.83 17.13 13.36
C ALA A 177 11.31 16.75 13.57
N ILE A 178 11.65 16.37 14.80
CA ILE A 178 13.03 16.03 15.19
C ILE A 178 13.27 14.52 15.28
N ALA A 179 12.20 13.76 15.49
CA ALA A 179 12.22 12.31 15.57
C ALA A 179 10.86 11.73 15.17
N ALA A 180 10.83 10.42 14.96
CA ALA A 180 9.61 9.66 14.73
C ALA A 180 9.62 8.37 15.55
N ARG A 181 8.49 8.09 16.22
CA ARG A 181 8.26 6.83 16.90
C ARG A 181 7.55 5.87 15.97
N TRP A 182 8.13 4.69 15.76
CA TRP A 182 7.50 3.63 14.96
C TRP A 182 6.29 3.07 15.69
N HIS A 183 5.19 2.91 14.97
CA HIS A 183 3.97 2.27 15.47
C HIS A 183 3.54 1.16 14.50
N SER A 184 3.73 -0.07 14.95
CA SER A 184 3.36 -1.29 14.25
C SER A 184 1.90 -1.66 14.52
N GLN A 185 1.24 -2.24 13.52
CA GLN A 185 -0.13 -2.73 13.64
C GLN A 185 -0.19 -4.20 14.11
N PHE A 186 0.90 -4.75 14.70
CA PHE A 186 1.02 -6.18 15.03
C PHE A 186 -0.07 -6.72 15.97
N ARG A 187 -0.72 -5.85 16.76
CA ARG A 187 -1.84 -6.22 17.64
C ARG A 187 -3.19 -6.28 16.93
N ARG A 188 -3.28 -5.81 15.68
CA ARG A 188 -4.54 -5.79 14.92
C ARG A 188 -4.88 -7.21 14.46
N ALA A 189 -6.06 -7.69 14.84
CA ALA A 189 -6.57 -8.99 14.40
C ALA A 189 -6.54 -9.12 12.86
N GLY A 190 -6.07 -10.26 12.36
CA GLY A 190 -5.98 -10.55 10.93
C GLY A 190 -4.87 -9.79 10.18
N TYR A 191 -4.01 -9.03 10.87
CA TYR A 191 -2.86 -8.39 10.23
C TYR A 191 -1.64 -9.30 10.24
N ASN A 192 -1.18 -9.69 9.05
CA ASN A 192 0.07 -10.42 8.87
C ASN A 192 1.26 -9.47 9.04
N PHE A 193 1.66 -9.23 10.29
CA PHE A 193 2.76 -8.32 10.62
C PHE A 193 4.13 -8.95 10.35
N ARG A 194 5.12 -8.10 10.09
CA ARG A 194 6.52 -8.54 9.98
C ARG A 194 7.18 -8.57 11.35
N PRO A 195 7.95 -9.63 11.68
CA PRO A 195 8.63 -9.74 12.98
C PRO A 195 9.51 -8.53 13.30
N ASP A 196 10.31 -8.08 12.34
CA ASP A 196 11.18 -6.92 12.51
C ASP A 196 10.37 -5.63 12.71
N HIS A 197 9.24 -5.44 12.02
CA HIS A 197 8.34 -4.31 12.26
C HIS A 197 7.72 -4.32 13.66
N LYS A 198 7.46 -5.50 14.23
CA LYS A 198 7.02 -5.64 15.62
C LYS A 198 8.15 -5.26 16.59
N GLU A 199 9.39 -5.66 16.31
CA GLU A 199 10.55 -5.31 17.15
C GLU A 199 10.85 -3.82 17.18
N ARG A 200 10.51 -3.10 16.10
CA ARG A 200 10.62 -1.64 16.01
C ARG A 200 9.51 -0.90 16.77
N ASP A 201 8.42 -1.57 17.15
CA ASP A 201 7.28 -0.91 17.80
C ASP A 201 7.69 -0.12 19.04
N GLY A 202 7.29 1.16 19.08
CA GLY A 202 7.63 2.07 20.15
C GLY A 202 9.05 2.65 20.09
N ARG A 203 9.96 2.15 19.24
CA ARG A 203 11.30 2.72 19.09
C ARG A 203 11.25 4.10 18.44
N VAL A 204 12.12 4.99 18.92
CA VAL A 204 12.23 6.38 18.46
C VAL A 204 13.48 6.55 17.61
N TYR A 205 13.28 6.99 16.38
CA TYR A 205 14.32 7.22 15.39
C TYR A 205 14.51 8.71 15.18
N ALA A 206 15.76 9.15 15.06
CA ALA A 206 16.05 10.55 14.75
C ALA A 206 15.74 10.86 13.27
N ILE A 207 15.24 12.06 12.99
CA ILE A 207 15.12 12.56 11.61
C ILE A 207 16.42 13.29 11.27
N ARG A 208 17.03 13.01 10.11
CA ARG A 208 18.30 13.63 9.72
C ARG A 208 18.12 15.12 9.43
N GLY A 209 19.12 15.93 9.77
CA GLY A 209 19.11 17.38 9.53
C GLY A 209 18.10 18.14 10.37
N ASN A 210 17.69 17.59 11.52
CA ASN A 210 16.78 18.30 12.41
C ASN A 210 17.50 19.35 13.26
N TRP A 211 16.79 20.44 13.55
CA TRP A 211 17.31 21.60 14.28
C TRP A 211 17.83 21.26 15.69
N ALA A 212 17.28 20.23 16.36
CA ALA A 212 17.65 19.90 17.72
C ALA A 212 19.03 19.23 17.79
N VAL A 213 19.36 18.40 16.80
CA VAL A 213 20.72 17.83 16.64
C VAL A 213 21.71 18.93 16.25
N GLU A 214 21.35 19.81 15.31
CA GLU A 214 22.20 20.93 14.88
C GLU A 214 22.56 21.87 16.03
N LYS A 215 21.60 22.14 16.93
CA LYS A 215 21.84 22.95 18.13
C LYS A 215 22.54 22.20 19.27
N GLY A 216 22.84 20.92 19.09
CA GLY A 216 23.43 20.06 20.12
C GLY A 216 22.53 19.83 21.34
N LEU A 217 21.21 19.92 21.16
CA LEU A 217 20.20 19.69 22.22
C LEU A 217 19.78 18.23 22.26
N MET A 218 19.80 17.56 21.10
CA MET A 218 19.48 16.16 20.90
C MET A 218 20.70 15.40 20.38
N LYS A 219 20.81 14.13 20.74
CA LYS A 219 21.70 13.15 20.11
C LYS A 219 20.89 12.00 19.52
N VAL A 220 21.50 11.27 18.59
CA VAL A 220 20.87 10.10 17.96
C VAL A 220 20.68 9.00 18.99
N GLY A 221 19.48 8.43 19.04
CA GLY A 221 19.17 7.30 19.91
C GLY A 221 19.74 5.99 19.39
N PRO A 222 19.67 4.91 20.19
CA PRO A 222 20.21 3.59 19.81
C PRO A 222 19.50 2.98 18.58
N ALA A 223 18.27 3.42 18.27
CA ALA A 223 17.54 2.96 17.10
C ALA A 223 18.06 3.57 15.78
N GLY A 224 18.90 4.62 15.84
CA GLY A 224 19.44 5.28 14.66
C GLY A 224 18.50 6.31 14.02
N TYR A 225 18.60 6.45 12.71
CA TYR A 225 17.83 7.41 11.92
C TYR A 225 16.65 6.76 11.19
N THR A 226 15.62 7.56 10.88
CA THR A 226 14.46 7.10 10.10
C THR A 226 14.86 6.62 8.71
N ASP A 227 15.88 7.23 8.09
CA ASP A 227 16.36 6.89 6.73
C ASP A 227 17.26 5.64 6.66
N GLN A 228 17.55 5.01 7.80
CA GLN A 228 18.33 3.76 7.89
C GLN A 228 17.45 2.51 7.90
N ILE A 229 16.13 2.70 7.91
CA ILE A 229 15.14 1.62 7.92
C ILE A 229 14.08 1.87 6.84
N THR A 230 13.34 0.81 6.51
CA THR A 230 12.12 0.95 5.69
C THR A 230 11.14 1.91 6.35
N GLN A 231 10.51 2.76 5.55
CA GLN A 231 9.50 3.71 6.00
C GLN A 231 8.17 3.00 6.30
N PRO A 232 7.32 3.58 7.16
CA PRO A 232 5.98 3.06 7.38
C PRO A 232 5.18 3.03 6.08
N ALA A 233 4.47 1.91 5.86
CA ALA A 233 3.73 1.62 4.63
C ALA A 233 4.56 1.50 3.34
N GLU A 234 5.90 1.55 3.39
CA GLU A 234 6.75 1.40 2.20
C GLU A 234 6.56 0.03 1.54
N GLU A 235 6.67 -1.03 2.34
CA GLU A 235 6.58 -2.39 1.86
C GLU A 235 5.14 -2.81 1.53
N VAL A 236 5.03 -3.77 0.61
CA VAL A 236 3.74 -4.35 0.20
C VAL A 236 2.99 -4.85 1.43
N TYR A 237 1.73 -4.41 1.55
CA TYR A 237 0.80 -4.77 2.62
C TYR A 237 1.19 -4.28 4.02
N CYS A 238 2.14 -3.36 4.12
CA CYS A 238 2.50 -2.72 5.37
C CYS A 238 1.49 -1.60 5.70
N SER A 239 0.97 -1.59 6.93
CA SER A 239 0.12 -0.52 7.45
C SER A 239 0.68 0.12 8.72
N CYS A 240 1.98 -0.03 8.95
CA CYS A 240 2.67 0.66 10.05
C CYS A 240 2.62 2.18 9.83
N THR A 241 2.80 2.94 10.90
CA THR A 241 2.77 4.41 10.87
C THR A 241 3.88 4.98 11.73
N TYR A 242 4.26 6.23 11.47
CA TYR A 242 5.02 7.03 12.42
C TYR A 242 4.11 7.91 13.28
N VAL A 243 4.54 8.11 14.52
CA VAL A 243 4.13 9.23 15.37
C VAL A 243 5.29 10.21 15.43
N TYR A 244 5.14 11.37 14.80
CA TYR A 244 6.19 12.37 14.71
C TYR A 244 6.31 13.18 16.00
N LEU A 245 7.56 13.43 16.41
CA LEU A 245 7.91 14.16 17.63
C LEU A 245 8.55 15.50 17.24
N TYR A 246 8.06 16.58 17.81
CA TYR A 246 8.46 17.95 17.47
C TYR A 246 9.25 18.64 18.58
N ASN A 247 9.11 18.16 19.82
CA ASN A 247 9.67 18.81 21.00
C ASN A 247 10.66 17.90 21.72
N LEU A 248 11.70 18.51 22.30
CA LEU A 248 12.69 17.79 23.12
C LEU A 248 12.04 17.01 24.28
N ARG A 249 10.99 17.56 24.91
CA ARG A 249 10.28 16.92 26.03
C ARG A 249 9.56 15.62 25.66
N ASP A 250 9.31 15.39 24.36
CA ASP A 250 8.60 14.21 23.87
C ASP A 250 9.59 13.10 23.49
N LEU A 251 10.91 13.37 23.56
CA LEU A 251 11.96 12.40 23.29
C LEU A 251 12.26 11.52 24.51
N PRO A 252 12.75 10.30 24.29
CA PRO A 252 13.39 9.49 25.33
C PRO A 252 14.59 10.22 25.94
N ASP A 253 14.82 10.04 27.25
CA ASP A 253 15.88 10.73 28.00
C ASP A 253 17.27 10.47 27.43
N GLU A 254 17.51 9.28 26.87
CA GLU A 254 18.76 8.91 26.24
C GLU A 254 19.06 9.69 24.95
N MET A 255 18.05 10.31 24.33
CA MET A 255 18.23 11.16 23.15
C MET A 255 18.46 12.63 23.49
N ILE A 256 18.27 13.03 24.76
CA ILE A 256 18.43 14.41 25.20
C ILE A 256 19.85 14.59 25.76
N THR A 257 20.58 15.56 25.23
CA THR A 257 21.93 15.92 25.73
C THR A 257 21.83 16.66 27.07
N GLN A 258 22.95 16.81 27.79
CA GLN A 258 22.96 17.64 29.00
C GLN A 258 22.49 19.07 28.70
N LYS A 259 23.01 19.66 27.61
CA LYS A 259 22.57 20.98 27.12
C LYS A 259 21.05 21.03 26.87
N GLY A 260 20.48 19.98 26.27
CA GLY A 260 19.04 19.86 26.07
C GLY A 260 18.24 19.78 27.37
N LYS A 261 18.77 19.10 28.39
CA LYS A 261 18.15 19.03 29.73
C LYS A 261 18.17 20.37 30.43
N ASP A 262 19.30 21.09 30.35
CA ASP A 262 19.46 22.42 30.95
C ASP A 262 18.50 23.42 30.31
N GLU A 263 18.35 23.39 28.98
CA GLU A 263 17.40 24.22 28.24
C GLU A 263 15.95 23.94 28.66
N LEU A 264 15.57 22.65 28.77
CA LEU A 264 14.23 22.26 29.24
C LEU A 264 13.98 22.73 30.68
N ALA A 265 14.98 22.67 31.56
CA ALA A 265 14.88 23.16 32.93
C ALA A 265 14.70 24.68 32.96
N ALA A 266 15.46 25.44 32.16
CA ALA A 266 15.34 26.88 32.04
C ALA A 266 13.95 27.31 31.54
N VAL A 267 13.41 26.63 30.51
CA VAL A 267 12.06 26.89 29.99
C VAL A 267 11.00 26.59 31.05
N ARG A 268 11.12 25.49 31.80
CA ARG A 268 10.19 25.15 32.90
C ARG A 268 10.19 26.22 33.99
N ALA A 269 11.37 26.69 34.40
CA ALA A 269 11.51 27.75 35.39
C ALA A 269 10.85 29.06 34.92
N LYS A 270 11.05 29.44 33.65
CA LYS A 270 10.43 30.62 33.05
C LYS A 270 8.91 30.53 33.03
N ILE A 271 8.34 29.37 32.65
CA ILE A 271 6.89 29.16 32.65
C ILE A 271 6.33 29.23 34.08
N ALA A 272 7.02 28.66 35.07
CA ALA A 272 6.61 28.74 36.47
C ALA A 272 6.60 30.19 36.97
N ALA A 273 7.64 30.97 36.66
CA ALA A 273 7.73 32.38 37.02
C ALA A 273 6.64 33.26 36.36
N MET A 274 6.16 32.91 35.16
CA MET A 274 5.06 33.64 34.49
C MET A 274 3.67 33.30 35.06
N ARG A 275 3.55 32.24 35.85
CA ARG A 275 2.29 31.76 36.43
C ARG A 275 2.12 32.12 37.91
N ALA A 276 3.21 32.52 38.56
CA ALA A 276 3.23 33.09 39.91
C ALA A 276 2.87 34.57 39.84
#